data_AF-L2GYW5-F1
#
_entry.id   AF-L2GYW5-F1
#
_cell.length_a   1.000
_cell.length_b   1.000
_cell.length_c   1.000
_cell.angle_alpha   90.00
_cell.angle_beta   90.00
_cell.angle_gamma   90.00
#
_symmetry.space_group_name_H-M   'P 1'
#
loop_
_entity.id
_entity.type
_entity.pdbx_description
1 polymer ?
#
loop_
_entity_poly.entity_id
_entity_poly.type
_entity_poly.pdbx_seq_one_letter_code
_entity_poly.pdbx_strand_id
1 'polypeptide(L)'
;MINKSEDPIEKLTAMIDGADFTRYNEEIEKNPLERHINTPFFRNNALLIQKLDELYRSTGDENVLFLMHAKNISQFHYSYYKNFADYFVKVHNHGAADYILRKGIRMDCYRKQILADMLKGLPATCSVAGENIKKVFRRKSIILFGREWVNRDQNYVFDSVVHFDGQCYGLMERKACDYVKDLGARHTL
;
A
#
# COMPACT_ATOMS: atom_id res chain seq x y z
N MET A 1 -23.25 -29.60 13.51
CA MET A 1 -22.11 -28.72 13.78
C MET A 1 -21.64 -28.19 12.44
N ILE A 2 -22.08 -26.98 12.06
CA ILE A 2 -21.75 -26.37 10.77
C ILE A 2 -20.57 -25.42 10.99
N ASN A 3 -19.59 -25.52 10.11
CA ASN A 3 -18.32 -24.81 10.13
C ASN A 3 -18.49 -23.33 10.46
N LYS A 4 -17.68 -22.84 11.41
CA LYS A 4 -17.48 -21.41 11.64
C LYS A 4 -17.03 -20.76 10.32
N SER A 5 -17.66 -19.64 10.00
CA SER A 5 -17.72 -19.02 8.68
C SER A 5 -16.36 -18.76 8.02
N GLU A 6 -16.28 -19.08 6.73
CA GLU A 6 -15.21 -18.65 5.81
C GLU A 6 -15.48 -17.25 5.23
N ASP A 7 -16.43 -16.50 5.79
CA ASP A 7 -16.79 -15.17 5.27
C ASP A 7 -15.70 -14.14 5.65
N PRO A 8 -14.97 -13.59 4.67
CA PRO A 8 -13.93 -12.59 4.93
C PRO A 8 -14.45 -11.33 5.60
N ILE A 9 -15.75 -11.00 5.44
CA ILE A 9 -16.39 -9.81 6.01
C ILE A 9 -16.68 -10.01 7.51
N GLU A 10 -17.22 -11.15 7.92
CA GLU A 10 -17.44 -11.45 9.35
C GLU A 10 -16.11 -11.51 10.12
N LYS A 11 -15.07 -12.09 9.51
CA LYS A 11 -13.73 -12.08 10.08
C LYS A 11 -13.17 -10.65 10.19
N LEU A 12 -13.44 -9.80 9.20
CA LEU A 12 -13.08 -8.39 9.23
C LEU A 12 -13.74 -7.65 10.39
N THR A 13 -15.06 -7.83 10.56
CA THR A 13 -15.86 -7.17 11.61
C THR A 13 -15.42 -7.63 13.00
N ALA A 14 -15.16 -8.92 13.20
CA ALA A 14 -14.68 -9.45 14.48
C ALA A 14 -13.27 -8.96 14.87
N MET A 15 -12.43 -8.64 13.89
CA MET A 15 -11.08 -8.10 14.13
C MET A 15 -11.09 -6.57 14.33
N ILE A 16 -12.06 -5.89 13.72
CA ILE A 16 -12.32 -4.45 13.87
C ILE A 16 -12.87 -4.11 15.26
N ASP A 17 -13.81 -4.89 15.78
CA ASP A 17 -14.47 -4.66 17.08
C ASP A 17 -13.53 -4.85 18.29
N GLY A 18 -12.30 -5.32 18.08
CA GLY A 18 -11.30 -5.52 19.13
C GLY A 18 -10.02 -4.69 18.99
N ALA A 19 -9.88 -3.85 17.95
CA ALA A 19 -8.74 -2.98 17.61
C ALA A 19 -7.39 -3.30 18.29
N ASP A 20 -6.95 -4.56 18.21
CA ASP A 20 -5.62 -4.97 18.67
C ASP A 20 -4.70 -4.98 17.45
N PHE A 21 -4.19 -3.81 17.09
CA PHE A 21 -3.23 -3.67 15.99
C PHE A 21 -2.01 -4.59 16.16
N THR A 22 -1.71 -4.98 17.39
CA THR A 22 -0.69 -5.97 17.74
C THR A 22 -0.95 -7.31 17.07
N ARG A 23 -2.20 -7.80 17.08
CA ARG A 23 -2.55 -9.08 16.44
C ARG A 23 -2.33 -9.09 14.94
N TYR A 24 -2.47 -7.94 14.27
CA TYR A 24 -2.19 -7.84 12.83
C TYR A 24 -0.70 -7.92 12.52
N ASN A 25 0.11 -7.25 13.35
CA ASN A 25 1.56 -7.32 13.22
C ASN A 25 2.05 -8.73 13.56
N GLU A 26 1.50 -9.35 14.61
CA GLU A 26 1.77 -10.76 14.93
C GLU A 26 1.44 -11.71 13.77
N GLU A 27 0.34 -11.47 13.07
CA GLU A 27 -0.05 -12.28 11.91
C GLU A 27 0.99 -12.18 10.78
N ILE A 28 1.53 -10.97 10.53
CA ILE A 28 2.62 -10.73 9.56
C ILE A 28 3.97 -11.29 10.04
N GLU A 29 4.18 -11.38 11.36
CA GLU A 29 5.40 -11.97 11.92
C GLU A 29 5.39 -13.50 11.82
N LYS A 30 4.25 -14.12 12.09
CA LYS A 30 4.11 -15.58 12.16
C LYS A 30 3.93 -16.24 10.79
N ASN A 31 3.58 -15.47 9.76
CA ASN A 31 3.26 -16.00 8.44
C ASN A 31 4.14 -15.44 7.32
N PRO A 32 4.30 -16.19 6.21
CA PRO A 32 4.96 -15.69 5.01
C PRO A 32 4.26 -14.47 4.40
N LEU A 33 5.04 -13.51 3.88
CA LEU A 33 4.55 -12.24 3.34
C LEU A 33 3.50 -12.41 2.23
N GLU A 34 3.67 -13.43 1.37
CA GLU A 34 2.80 -13.72 0.24
C GLU A 34 1.35 -14.00 0.65
N ARG A 35 1.09 -14.42 1.91
CA ARG A 35 -0.26 -14.64 2.42
C ARG A 35 -1.05 -13.34 2.58
N HIS A 36 -0.37 -12.20 2.70
CA HIS A 36 -1.00 -10.91 3.00
C HIS A 36 -1.22 -10.04 1.77
N ILE A 37 -0.57 -10.36 0.64
CA ILE A 37 -0.52 -9.50 -0.56
C ILE A 37 -1.89 -9.25 -1.21
N ASN A 38 -2.76 -10.26 -1.26
CA ASN A 38 -4.09 -10.13 -1.87
C ASN A 38 -5.16 -9.65 -0.88
N THR A 39 -4.83 -9.53 0.40
CA THR A 39 -5.78 -9.22 1.45
C THR A 39 -5.87 -7.70 1.59
N PRO A 40 -6.99 -7.05 1.21
CA PRO A 40 -7.09 -5.59 1.16
C PRO A 40 -6.74 -4.91 2.48
N PHE A 41 -7.04 -5.58 3.59
CA PHE A 41 -6.78 -5.14 4.95
C PHE A 41 -5.30 -4.81 5.22
N PHE A 42 -4.35 -5.59 4.66
CA PHE A 42 -2.91 -5.36 4.93
C PHE A 42 -2.27 -4.33 4.00
N ARG A 43 -2.99 -3.78 3.02
CA ARG A 43 -2.41 -2.92 1.97
C ARG A 43 -1.66 -1.70 2.50
N ASN A 44 -2.07 -1.15 3.64
CA ASN A 44 -1.38 -0.01 4.25
C ASN A 44 -0.77 -0.32 5.64
N ASN A 45 -0.70 -1.61 6.02
CA ASN A 45 -0.08 -2.01 7.28
C ASN A 45 1.43 -1.70 7.25
N ALA A 46 1.91 -0.98 8.26
CA ALA A 46 3.28 -0.48 8.32
C ALA A 46 4.33 -1.60 8.34
N LEU A 47 4.07 -2.71 9.05
CA LEU A 47 5.02 -3.82 9.15
C LEU A 47 5.14 -4.59 7.82
N LEU A 48 4.03 -4.83 7.12
CA LEU A 48 4.08 -5.43 5.78
C LEU A 48 4.88 -4.55 4.82
N ILE A 49 4.61 -3.24 4.82
CA ILE A 49 5.32 -2.28 3.97
C ILE A 49 6.81 -2.27 4.30
N GLN A 50 7.17 -2.22 5.58
CA GLN A 50 8.56 -2.25 6.02
C GLN A 50 9.26 -3.51 5.50
N LYS A 51 8.68 -4.70 5.68
CA LYS A 51 9.27 -5.97 5.22
C LYS A 51 9.42 -6.02 3.70
N LEU A 52 8.48 -5.46 2.94
CA LEU A 52 8.59 -5.36 1.48
C LEU A 52 9.66 -4.34 1.05
N ASP A 53 9.76 -3.20 1.73
CA ASP A 53 10.81 -2.20 1.49
C ASP A 53 12.22 -2.76 1.84
N GLU A 54 12.33 -3.59 2.88
CA GLU A 54 13.55 -4.32 3.23
C GLU A 54 13.91 -5.39 2.19
N LEU A 55 12.92 -6.15 1.71
CA LEU A 55 13.10 -7.12 0.64
C LEU A 55 13.60 -6.45 -0.64
N TYR A 56 12.99 -5.32 -1.04
CA TYR A 56 13.46 -4.56 -2.21
C TYR A 56 14.88 -4.03 -2.00
N ARG A 57 15.18 -3.41 -0.84
CA ARG A 57 16.51 -2.85 -0.58
C ARG A 57 17.62 -3.91 -0.55
N SER A 58 17.32 -5.11 -0.06
CA SER A 58 18.31 -6.20 0.04
C SER A 58 18.54 -6.94 -1.26
N THR A 59 17.50 -7.12 -2.08
CA THR A 59 17.58 -7.91 -3.32
C THR A 59 17.75 -7.06 -4.58
N GLY A 60 17.28 -5.81 -4.55
CA GLY A 60 17.14 -4.98 -5.75
C GLY A 60 16.06 -5.47 -6.72
N ASP A 61 15.25 -6.48 -6.36
CA ASP A 61 14.24 -7.07 -7.23
C ASP A 61 13.07 -6.10 -7.43
N GLU A 62 12.97 -5.50 -8.61
CA GLU A 62 11.94 -4.52 -8.89
C GLU A 62 10.54 -5.14 -8.92
N ASN A 63 10.40 -6.46 -9.04
CA ASN A 63 9.10 -7.13 -8.97
C ASN A 63 8.40 -6.86 -7.63
N VAL A 64 9.13 -6.55 -6.57
CA VAL A 64 8.56 -6.08 -5.30
C VAL A 64 7.77 -4.78 -5.51
N LEU A 65 8.37 -3.79 -6.18
CA LEU A 65 7.74 -2.49 -6.45
C LEU A 65 6.54 -2.62 -7.41
N PHE A 66 6.68 -3.45 -8.45
CA PHE A 66 5.57 -3.73 -9.37
C PHE A 66 4.43 -4.48 -8.69
N LEU A 67 4.73 -5.41 -7.78
CA LEU A 67 3.71 -6.11 -7.01
C LEU A 67 2.96 -5.15 -6.09
N MET A 68 3.70 -4.30 -5.36
CA MET A 68 3.10 -3.28 -4.50
C MET A 68 2.20 -2.34 -5.31
N HIS A 69 2.62 -1.93 -6.50
CA HIS A 69 1.81 -1.14 -7.42
C HIS A 69 0.52 -1.85 -7.84
N ALA A 70 0.65 -3.08 -8.35
CA ALA A 70 -0.47 -3.85 -8.89
C ALA A 70 -1.51 -4.20 -7.81
N LYS A 71 -1.09 -4.26 -6.55
CA LYS A 71 -1.94 -4.62 -5.41
C LYS A 71 -2.35 -3.42 -4.57
N ASN A 72 -2.00 -2.20 -4.99
CA ASN A 72 -2.21 -0.96 -4.24
C ASN A 72 -1.73 -1.04 -2.79
N ILE A 73 -0.59 -1.71 -2.58
CA ILE A 73 0.10 -1.75 -1.29
C ILE A 73 0.87 -0.43 -1.14
N SER A 74 0.85 0.16 0.05
CA SER A 74 1.64 1.34 0.41
C SER A 74 1.21 2.63 -0.29
N GLN A 75 -0.04 2.73 -0.77
CA GLN A 75 -0.52 3.89 -1.54
C GLN A 75 -0.52 5.21 -0.74
N PHE A 76 -0.43 5.16 0.58
CA PHE A 76 -0.37 6.34 1.45
C PHE A 76 1.01 6.60 2.06
N HIS A 77 2.04 5.86 1.62
CA HIS A 77 3.38 5.95 2.20
C HIS A 77 4.38 6.45 1.15
N TYR A 78 5.09 7.54 1.45
CA TYR A 78 6.06 8.10 0.49
C TYR A 78 7.20 7.14 0.14
N SER A 79 7.59 6.22 1.03
CA SER A 79 8.75 5.32 0.84
C SER A 79 8.58 4.48 -0.43
N TYR A 80 7.37 3.97 -0.67
CA TYR A 80 7.03 3.25 -1.89
C TYR A 80 7.24 4.10 -3.14
N TYR A 81 6.67 5.31 -3.19
CA TYR A 81 6.80 6.21 -4.34
C TYR A 81 8.24 6.63 -4.58
N LYS A 82 9.00 6.89 -3.50
CA LYS A 82 10.43 7.20 -3.55
C LYS A 82 11.22 6.03 -4.14
N ASN A 83 11.07 4.82 -3.58
CA ASN A 83 11.80 3.63 -4.02
C ASN A 83 11.53 3.32 -5.49
N PHE A 84 10.29 3.51 -5.92
CA PHE A 84 9.90 3.27 -7.30
C PHE A 84 10.41 4.36 -8.26
N ALA A 85 10.41 5.62 -7.83
CA ALA A 85 11.02 6.71 -8.59
C ALA A 85 12.53 6.51 -8.74
N ASP A 86 13.23 6.14 -7.66
CA ASP A 86 14.66 5.86 -7.67
C ASP A 86 15.01 4.73 -8.65
N TYR A 87 14.20 3.66 -8.69
CA TYR A 87 14.32 2.60 -9.71
C TYR A 87 14.25 3.18 -11.13
N PHE A 88 13.24 3.99 -11.42
CA PHE A 88 13.06 4.57 -12.76
C PHE A 88 14.14 5.57 -13.14
N VAL A 89 14.67 6.33 -12.18
CA VAL A 89 15.85 7.18 -12.40
C VAL A 89 17.06 6.32 -12.76
N LYS A 90 17.29 5.22 -12.05
CA LYS A 90 18.41 4.30 -12.29
C LYS A 90 18.36 3.67 -13.69
N VAL A 91 17.17 3.36 -14.20
CA VAL A 91 16.99 2.83 -15.57
C VAL A 91 16.76 3.92 -16.63
N HIS A 92 17.11 5.18 -16.31
CA HIS A 92 16.98 6.35 -17.19
C HIS A 92 15.56 6.60 -17.75
N ASN A 93 14.53 6.11 -17.06
CA ASN A 93 13.13 6.33 -17.39
C ASN A 93 12.54 7.46 -16.52
N HIS A 94 13.05 8.66 -16.71
CA HIS A 94 12.66 9.83 -15.92
C HIS A 94 11.16 10.19 -16.05
N GLY A 95 10.51 9.85 -17.17
CA GLY A 95 9.07 10.04 -17.31
C GLY A 95 8.25 9.15 -16.35
N ALA A 96 8.72 7.93 -16.07
CA ALA A 96 8.05 7.04 -15.13
C ALA A 96 8.32 7.47 -13.69
N ALA A 97 9.52 7.99 -13.41
CA ALA A 97 9.86 8.62 -12.14
C ALA A 97 8.96 9.84 -11.85
N ASP A 98 8.82 10.78 -12.81
CA ASP A 98 7.91 11.92 -12.67
C ASP A 98 6.47 11.46 -12.40
N TYR A 99 5.98 10.50 -13.19
CA TYR A 99 4.62 9.98 -13.04
C TYR A 99 4.36 9.41 -11.63
N ILE A 100 5.26 8.56 -11.12
CA ILE A 100 5.04 7.89 -9.83
C ILE A 100 5.17 8.87 -8.65
N LEU A 101 6.08 9.84 -8.72
CA LEU A 101 6.19 10.92 -7.73
C LEU A 101 4.89 11.76 -7.69
N ARG A 102 4.40 12.20 -8.86
CA ARG A 102 3.13 12.94 -8.96
C ARG A 102 1.94 12.10 -8.49
N LYS A 103 1.95 10.78 -8.72
CA LYS A 103 0.93 9.86 -8.17
C LYS A 103 0.93 9.94 -6.63
N GLY A 104 2.08 9.80 -5.98
CA GLY A 104 2.15 9.88 -4.52
C GLY A 104 1.69 11.22 -3.96
N ILE A 105 2.08 12.34 -4.61
CA ILE A 105 1.62 13.68 -4.22
C ILE A 105 0.10 13.82 -4.33
N ARG A 106 -0.51 13.31 -5.42
CA ARG A 106 -1.97 13.34 -5.61
C ARG A 106 -2.73 12.44 -4.63
N MET A 107 -2.14 11.32 -4.21
CA MET A 107 -2.71 10.43 -3.20
C MET A 107 -2.58 10.98 -1.78
N ASP A 108 -2.01 12.18 -1.61
CA ASP A 108 -1.78 12.81 -0.32
C ASP A 108 -1.00 11.93 0.67
N CYS A 109 0.02 11.22 0.17
CA CYS A 109 0.77 10.29 1.01
C CYS A 109 1.54 11.02 2.14
N TYR A 110 1.74 10.33 3.26
CA TYR A 110 2.54 10.84 4.38
C TYR A 110 3.93 11.30 3.90
N ARG A 111 4.35 12.50 4.29
CA ARG A 111 5.62 13.15 3.86
C ARG A 111 5.75 13.33 2.34
N LYS A 112 4.64 13.60 1.62
CA LYS A 112 4.64 13.96 0.18
C LYS A 112 5.62 15.08 -0.21
N GLN A 113 6.04 15.93 0.73
CA GLN A 113 7.06 16.96 0.49
C GLN A 113 8.39 16.36 0.00
N ILE A 114 8.79 15.18 0.49
CA ILE A 114 9.97 14.46 -0.01
C ILE A 114 9.84 14.16 -1.50
N LEU A 115 8.65 13.73 -1.93
CA LEU A 115 8.38 13.44 -3.33
C LEU A 115 8.41 14.71 -4.17
N ALA A 116 7.91 15.83 -3.62
CA ALA A 116 7.96 17.13 -4.29
C ALA A 116 9.40 17.64 -4.46
N ASP A 117 10.28 17.39 -3.49
CA ASP A 117 11.69 17.77 -3.59
C ASP A 117 12.45 16.87 -4.57
N MET A 118 12.17 15.57 -4.59
CA MET A 118 12.68 14.65 -5.63
C MET A 118 12.25 15.08 -7.04
N LEU A 119 10.99 15.52 -7.18
CA LEU A 119 10.43 15.96 -8.46
C LEU A 119 11.17 17.19 -9.03
N LYS A 120 11.57 18.13 -8.18
CA LYS A 120 12.39 19.30 -8.58
C LYS A 120 13.77 18.91 -9.10
N GLY A 121 14.30 17.76 -8.66
CA GLY A 121 15.60 17.24 -9.09
C GLY A 121 15.57 16.48 -10.42
N LEU A 122 14.40 16.22 -11.01
CA LEU A 122 14.30 15.53 -12.28
C LEU A 122 14.64 16.46 -13.48
N PRO A 123 15.20 15.93 -14.58
CA PRO A 123 15.46 16.72 -15.78
C PRO A 123 14.17 17.33 -16.37
N ALA A 124 14.22 18.61 -16.74
CA ALA A 124 13.05 19.39 -17.19
C ALA A 124 12.34 18.83 -18.45
N THR A 125 13.01 17.98 -19.22
CA THR A 125 12.52 17.43 -20.50
C THR A 125 11.60 16.21 -20.37
N CYS A 126 11.21 15.80 -19.15
CA CYS A 126 10.62 14.48 -18.90
C CYS A 126 9.08 14.42 -18.83
N SER A 127 8.37 15.48 -19.22
CA SER A 127 6.90 15.51 -19.24
C SER A 127 6.35 14.68 -20.41
N VAL A 128 6.23 13.36 -20.23
CA VAL A 128 5.64 12.46 -21.24
C VAL A 128 4.13 12.32 -21.00
N ALA A 129 3.34 12.45 -22.08
CA ALA A 129 1.89 12.31 -22.09
C ALA A 129 1.40 11.02 -21.39
N GLY A 130 0.44 11.19 -20.48
CA GLY A 130 0.10 10.25 -19.40
C GLY A 130 -0.49 8.89 -19.78
N GLU A 131 -0.76 8.57 -21.05
CA GLU A 131 -1.30 7.26 -21.45
C GLU A 131 -0.21 6.22 -21.74
N ASN A 132 0.89 6.61 -22.39
CA ASN A 132 2.00 5.69 -22.65
C ASN A 132 2.73 5.30 -21.37
N ILE A 133 2.77 6.20 -20.38
CA ILE A 133 3.47 5.95 -19.13
C ILE A 133 2.76 4.92 -18.25
N LYS A 134 1.42 4.88 -18.26
CA LYS A 134 0.63 3.89 -17.49
C LYS A 134 0.93 2.46 -17.91
N LYS A 135 1.28 2.22 -19.18
CA LYS A 135 1.66 0.89 -19.68
C LYS A 135 2.95 0.38 -19.05
N VAL A 136 3.89 1.27 -18.71
CA VAL A 136 5.16 0.91 -18.03
C VAL A 136 4.88 0.21 -16.70
N PHE A 137 3.84 0.63 -15.98
CA PHE A 137 3.46 0.07 -14.69
C PHE A 137 2.64 -1.23 -14.80
N ARG A 138 2.10 -1.55 -15.98
CA ARG A 138 1.29 -2.74 -16.23
C ARG A 138 2.18 -3.89 -16.72
N ARG A 139 2.89 -4.54 -15.80
CA ARG A 139 3.58 -5.80 -16.12
C ARG A 139 2.55 -6.92 -16.34
N LYS A 140 2.71 -7.68 -17.43
CA LYS A 140 1.88 -8.86 -17.73
C LYS A 140 2.09 -9.97 -16.69
N SER A 141 3.31 -10.10 -16.22
CA SER A 141 3.76 -11.11 -15.26
C SER A 141 4.67 -10.45 -14.23
N ILE A 142 4.44 -10.72 -12.96
CA ILE A 142 5.28 -10.31 -11.84
C ILE A 142 5.60 -11.59 -11.08
N ILE A 143 6.86 -12.02 -11.08
CA ILE A 143 7.27 -13.25 -10.39
C ILE A 143 7.95 -12.85 -9.08
N LEU A 144 7.37 -13.27 -7.96
CA LEU A 144 7.91 -13.00 -6.62
C LEU A 144 7.44 -14.10 -5.66
N PHE A 145 8.24 -14.45 -4.65
CA PHE A 145 7.92 -15.54 -3.70
C PHE A 145 7.67 -16.89 -4.40
N GLY A 146 8.45 -17.20 -5.44
CA GLY A 146 8.35 -18.47 -6.18
C GLY A 146 7.05 -18.65 -6.97
N ARG A 147 6.25 -17.60 -7.17
CA ARG A 147 4.98 -17.66 -7.91
C ARG A 147 4.77 -16.45 -8.81
N GLU A 148 3.94 -16.64 -9.83
CA GLU A 148 3.47 -15.57 -10.70
C GLU A 148 2.25 -14.85 -10.10
N TRP A 149 2.32 -13.52 -10.09
CA TRP A 149 1.27 -12.62 -9.65
C TRP A 149 0.60 -11.98 -10.86
N VAL A 150 -0.47 -12.62 -11.32
CA VAL A 150 -1.28 -12.06 -12.41
C VAL A 150 -2.03 -10.83 -11.91
N ASN A 151 -1.90 -9.73 -12.66
CA ASN A 151 -2.65 -8.51 -12.39
C ASN A 151 -4.13 -8.74 -12.72
N ARG A 152 -4.91 -9.10 -11.70
CA ARG A 152 -6.38 -9.09 -11.78
C ARG A 152 -6.83 -7.78 -11.16
N ASP A 153 -7.42 -6.90 -11.97
CA ASP A 153 -8.01 -5.63 -11.53
C ASP A 153 -9.11 -5.91 -10.50
N GLN A 154 -8.74 -6.03 -9.22
CA GLN A 154 -9.66 -6.13 -8.11
C GLN A 154 -9.78 -4.75 -7.46
N ASN A 155 -10.62 -3.91 -8.07
CA ASN A 155 -10.99 -2.60 -7.58
C ASN A 155 -11.87 -2.72 -6.34
N TYR A 156 -11.23 -2.92 -5.17
CA TYR A 156 -11.87 -2.60 -3.90
C TYR A 156 -11.68 -1.09 -3.66
N VAL A 157 -12.72 -0.32 -3.98
CA VAL A 157 -12.89 1.14 -3.83
C VAL A 157 -12.68 1.53 -2.34
N PHE A 158 -11.99 2.60 -1.90
CA PHE A 158 -12.30 4.03 -2.05
C PHE A 158 -11.10 4.96 -1.72
N ASP A 159 -11.01 6.06 -2.49
CA ASP A 159 -10.03 7.16 -2.43
C ASP A 159 -10.26 8.14 -1.27
N SER A 160 -10.32 7.65 -0.02
CA SER A 160 -10.56 8.51 1.15
C SER A 160 -9.47 8.30 2.20
N VAL A 161 -8.51 9.23 2.24
CA VAL A 161 -7.36 9.26 3.17
C VAL A 161 -7.75 10.02 4.42
N VAL A 162 -7.43 9.48 5.60
CA VAL A 162 -7.59 10.20 6.87
C VAL A 162 -6.32 10.08 7.70
N HIS A 163 -5.85 11.22 8.21
CA HIS A 163 -4.64 11.36 9.01
C HIS A 163 -4.99 11.37 10.51
N PHE A 164 -4.35 10.53 11.32
CA PHE A 164 -4.46 10.56 12.79
C PHE A 164 -3.16 10.08 13.44
N ASP A 165 -2.65 10.82 14.44
CA ASP A 165 -1.43 10.52 15.21
C ASP A 165 -0.20 10.10 14.39
N GLY A 166 0.04 10.78 13.27
CA GLY A 166 1.18 10.48 12.38
C GLY A 166 1.03 9.22 11.52
N GLN A 167 -0.16 8.59 11.49
CA GLN A 167 -0.47 7.41 10.68
C GLN A 167 -1.58 7.69 9.66
N CYS A 168 -1.58 6.93 8.55
CA CYS A 168 -2.58 7.00 7.47
C CYS A 168 -3.45 5.74 7.50
N TYR A 169 -4.75 5.92 7.64
CA TYR A 169 -5.73 4.83 7.73
C TYR A 169 -6.60 4.76 6.47
N GLY A 170 -6.96 3.54 6.05
CA GLY A 170 -8.07 3.34 5.11
C GLY A 170 -9.43 3.51 5.83
N LEU A 171 -10.48 3.91 5.11
CA LEU A 171 -11.82 4.21 5.66
C LEU A 171 -12.40 3.10 6.59
N MET A 172 -12.03 1.84 6.39
CA MET A 172 -12.45 0.71 7.23
C MET A 172 -11.78 0.70 8.61
N GLU A 173 -10.53 1.13 8.71
CA GLU A 173 -9.81 1.28 9.99
C GLU A 173 -10.36 2.46 10.80
N ARG A 174 -10.93 3.48 10.13
CA ARG A 174 -11.65 4.56 10.82
C ARG A 174 -13.05 4.16 11.26
N LYS A 175 -13.83 3.41 10.47
CA LYS A 175 -15.10 2.86 10.95
C LYS A 175 -14.90 1.98 12.20
N ALA A 176 -13.78 1.26 12.27
CA ALA A 176 -13.36 0.56 13.48
C ALA A 176 -13.07 1.51 14.65
N CYS A 177 -12.27 2.56 14.42
CA CYS A 177 -11.93 3.54 15.45
C CYS A 177 -13.13 4.37 15.95
N ASP A 178 -14.01 4.78 15.04
CA ASP A 178 -15.22 5.55 15.35
C ASP A 178 -16.24 4.69 16.12
N TYR A 179 -16.39 3.40 15.76
CA TYR A 179 -17.20 2.44 16.51
C TYR A 179 -16.69 2.22 17.95
N VAL A 180 -15.37 2.08 18.13
CA VAL A 180 -14.73 1.94 19.46
C VAL A 180 -14.90 3.21 20.31
N LYS A 181 -14.80 4.41 19.71
CA LYS A 181 -15.07 5.68 20.41
C LYS A 181 -16.54 5.82 20.82
N ASP A 182 -17.47 5.38 19.98
CA ASP A 182 -18.91 5.45 20.25
C ASP A 182 -19.34 4.44 21.34
N LEU A 183 -18.67 3.29 21.44
CA LEU A 183 -18.84 2.34 22.56
C LEU A 183 -18.26 2.85 23.89
N GLY A 184 -17.09 3.51 23.85
CA GLY A 184 -16.48 4.11 25.05
C GLY A 184 -17.33 5.22 25.67
N ALA A 185 -17.99 6.03 24.84
CA ALA A 185 -18.91 7.08 25.28
C ALA A 185 -20.23 6.55 25.86
N ARG A 186 -20.66 5.35 25.46
CA ARG A 186 -21.89 4.69 25.98
C ARG A 186 -21.69 3.96 27.31
N HIS A 187 -20.44 3.75 27.74
CA HIS A 187 -20.10 3.14 29.03
C HIS A 187 -19.69 4.16 30.12
N THR A 188 -19.82 5.47 29.83
CA THR A 188 -19.58 6.55 30.80
C THR A 188 -20.84 7.33 31.19
N LEU A 189 -22.03 6.78 30.91
CA LEU A 189 -23.33 7.26 31.41
C LEU A 189 -24.03 6.16 32.22
#